data_AF-A0A183D4A0-F1
#
_entry.id   AF-A0A183D4A0-F1
#
_cell.length_a   1.000
_cell.length_b   1.000
_cell.length_c   1.000
_cell.angle_alpha   90.00
_cell.angle_beta   90.00
_cell.angle_gamma   90.00
#
_symmetry.space_group_name_H-M   'P 1'
#
loop_
_entity.id
_entity.type
_entity.pdbx_description
1 polymer ?
#
loop_
_entity_poly.entity_id
_entity_poly.type
_entity_poly.pdbx_seq_one_letter_code
_entity_poly.pdbx_strand_id
1 'polypeptide(L)'
;MRAREVPKKSATLENIVNKLNCKNFGQCYGVIPESFAGNKWITMGKTLIIGYDVCHPEPQSKYERRLKIPPSQPSVLGISFNGAVCAETFIGDYAYQEPRQERVTGSILEERIGWILNLFWLNRNTLPETVIITRDGVSEGQFRMVMEGEIEAFRVGMRRYAKTTKGIENYSPRIVCIIACKRHNKRFALDNGRMLENCLPLTVIDKDITRPDTTEFFMQSHKIIKVVLQRMQNEVFDASQ
;
A
#
# COMPACT_ATOMS: atom_id res chain seq x y z
N MET A 1 -27.20 -31.46 -6.92
CA MET A 1 -26.95 -30.57 -5.74
C MET A 1 -28.17 -29.70 -5.53
N ARG A 2 -28.91 -29.86 -4.42
CA ARG A 2 -29.91 -28.84 -4.02
C ARG A 2 -29.15 -27.72 -3.33
N ALA A 3 -29.20 -26.51 -3.88
CA ALA A 3 -28.67 -25.33 -3.20
C ALA A 3 -29.43 -25.17 -1.87
N ARG A 4 -28.72 -25.24 -0.74
CA ARG A 4 -29.30 -24.85 0.56
C ARG A 4 -29.49 -23.34 0.53
N GLU A 5 -30.71 -22.87 0.84
CA GLU A 5 -30.95 -21.44 1.04
C GLU A 5 -30.04 -20.93 2.15
N VAL A 6 -29.24 -19.90 1.85
CA VAL A 6 -28.41 -19.22 2.83
C VAL A 6 -29.36 -18.49 3.80
N PRO A 7 -29.19 -18.62 5.12
CA PRO A 7 -30.01 -17.89 6.08
C PRO A 7 -29.97 -16.39 5.75
N LYS A 8 -31.13 -15.71 5.77
CA LYS A 8 -31.32 -14.30 5.40
C LYS A 8 -30.56 -13.36 6.34
N LYS A 9 -29.23 -13.28 6.18
CA LYS A 9 -28.37 -12.28 6.80
C LYS A 9 -28.11 -11.19 5.76
N SER A 10 -28.93 -10.15 5.77
CA SER A 10 -28.86 -9.04 4.80
C SER A 10 -27.45 -8.46 4.68
N ALA A 11 -26.77 -8.20 5.81
CA ALA A 11 -25.38 -7.70 5.81
C ALA A 11 -24.38 -8.68 5.16
N THR A 12 -24.58 -10.00 5.27
CA THR A 12 -23.72 -10.98 4.60
C THR A 12 -23.94 -10.95 3.09
N LEU A 13 -25.20 -10.85 2.65
CA LEU A 13 -25.56 -10.77 1.24
C LEU A 13 -25.00 -9.48 0.61
N GLU A 14 -25.12 -8.35 1.29
CA GLU A 14 -24.57 -7.07 0.84
C GLU A 14 -23.04 -7.13 0.67
N ASN A 15 -22.32 -7.72 1.65
CA ASN A 15 -20.88 -7.93 1.52
C ASN A 15 -20.50 -8.82 0.34
N ILE A 16 -21.31 -9.84 0.03
CA ILE A 16 -21.10 -10.70 -1.15
C ILE A 16 -21.32 -9.90 -2.43
N VAL A 17 -22.41 -9.12 -2.50
CA VAL A 17 -22.72 -8.26 -3.66
C VAL A 17 -21.61 -7.25 -3.88
N ASN A 18 -21.08 -6.61 -2.84
CA ASN A 18 -19.95 -5.68 -2.95
C ASN A 18 -18.71 -6.36 -3.56
N LYS A 19 -18.39 -7.59 -3.12
CA LYS A 19 -17.26 -8.35 -3.69
C LYS A 19 -17.50 -8.77 -5.13
N LEU A 20 -18.72 -9.15 -5.48
CA LEU A 20 -19.10 -9.50 -6.85
C LEU A 20 -19.05 -8.28 -7.77
N ASN A 21 -19.55 -7.13 -7.31
CA ASN A 21 -19.51 -5.87 -8.03
C ASN A 21 -18.06 -5.51 -8.40
N CYS A 22 -17.13 -5.52 -7.42
CA CYS A 22 -15.73 -5.25 -7.69
C CYS A 22 -15.07 -6.25 -8.66
N LYS A 23 -15.43 -7.54 -8.59
CA LYS A 23 -14.93 -8.56 -9.54
C LYS A 23 -15.46 -8.39 -10.96
N ASN A 24 -16.62 -7.76 -11.10
CA ASN A 24 -17.21 -7.40 -12.39
C ASN A 24 -16.88 -5.95 -12.79
N PHE A 25 -15.76 -5.40 -12.28
CA PHE A 25 -15.26 -4.06 -12.58
C PHE A 25 -16.17 -2.89 -12.15
N GLY A 26 -17.17 -3.16 -11.32
CA GLY A 26 -18.05 -2.16 -10.75
C GLY A 26 -17.43 -1.44 -9.55
N GLN A 27 -17.81 -0.18 -9.35
CA GLN A 27 -17.40 0.62 -8.20
C GLN A 27 -18.53 0.62 -7.15
N CYS A 28 -18.19 0.33 -5.89
CA CYS A 28 -19.19 0.30 -4.81
C CYS A 28 -19.43 1.69 -4.21
N TYR A 29 -18.36 2.46 -4.01
CA TYR A 29 -18.40 3.77 -3.37
C TYR A 29 -17.45 4.71 -4.11
N GLY A 30 -17.84 5.98 -4.24
CA GLY A 30 -16.96 7.08 -4.66
C GLY A 30 -16.67 7.98 -3.47
N VAL A 31 -15.51 8.64 -3.47
CA VAL A 31 -15.15 9.58 -2.41
C VAL A 31 -15.43 10.99 -2.87
N ILE A 32 -16.14 11.76 -2.04
CA ILE A 32 -16.35 13.19 -2.27
C ILE A 32 -15.21 13.92 -1.55
N PRO A 33 -14.26 14.54 -2.27
CA PRO A 33 -13.16 15.22 -1.62
C PRO A 33 -13.64 16.49 -0.91
N GLU A 34 -13.02 16.82 0.21
CA GLU A 34 -13.18 18.12 0.83
C GLU A 34 -12.57 19.23 -0.05
N SER A 35 -13.01 20.47 0.15
CA SER A 35 -12.65 21.62 -0.70
C SER A 35 -11.14 21.83 -0.83
N PHE A 36 -10.38 21.60 0.25
CA PHE A 36 -8.92 21.72 0.25
C PHE A 36 -8.21 20.63 -0.57
N ALA A 37 -8.85 19.48 -0.78
CA ALA A 37 -8.28 18.33 -1.47
C ALA A 37 -8.58 18.32 -2.98
N GLY A 38 -9.52 19.14 -3.46
CA GLY A 38 -9.99 19.13 -4.85
C GLY A 38 -8.87 19.26 -5.89
N ASN A 39 -7.87 20.12 -5.65
CA ASN A 39 -6.74 20.36 -6.56
C ASN A 39 -5.60 19.34 -6.45
N LYS A 40 -5.71 18.34 -5.58
CA LYS A 40 -4.70 17.28 -5.38
C LYS A 40 -5.33 15.89 -5.39
N TRP A 41 -6.63 15.79 -5.63
CA TRP A 41 -7.37 14.55 -5.50
C TRP A 41 -7.06 13.58 -6.64
N ILE A 42 -7.20 12.30 -6.32
CA ILE A 42 -6.92 11.16 -7.20
C ILE A 42 -7.73 11.26 -8.50
N THR A 43 -8.95 11.83 -8.44
CA THR A 43 -9.86 11.96 -9.59
C THR A 43 -9.37 12.89 -10.69
N MET A 44 -8.38 13.76 -10.44
CA MET A 44 -7.77 14.56 -11.50
C MET A 44 -7.00 13.71 -12.53
N GLY A 45 -6.84 12.39 -12.28
CA GLY A 45 -6.34 11.42 -13.25
C GLY A 45 -4.82 11.42 -13.45
N LYS A 46 -4.11 12.39 -12.86
CA LYS A 46 -2.66 12.57 -12.99
C LYS A 46 -1.83 11.98 -11.83
N THR A 47 -2.49 11.46 -10.81
CA THR A 47 -1.85 10.83 -9.65
C THR A 47 -1.91 9.31 -9.78
N LEU A 48 -0.75 8.66 -9.76
CA LEU A 48 -0.61 7.22 -9.64
C LEU A 48 -0.39 6.88 -8.17
N ILE A 49 -1.16 5.93 -7.65
CA ILE A 49 -1.01 5.35 -6.32
C ILE A 49 -0.65 3.89 -6.50
N ILE A 50 0.40 3.45 -5.83
CA ILE A 50 0.90 2.08 -5.84
C ILE A 50 1.00 1.63 -4.38
N GLY A 51 0.33 0.54 -4.03
CA GLY A 51 0.52 -0.17 -2.79
C GLY A 51 1.19 -1.52 -3.02
N TYR A 52 2.18 -1.86 -2.22
CA TYR A 52 2.79 -3.19 -2.29
C TYR A 52 3.20 -3.72 -0.90
N ASP A 53 3.20 -5.04 -0.81
CA ASP A 53 3.54 -5.80 0.39
C ASP A 53 4.25 -7.10 0.00
N VAL A 54 5.12 -7.60 0.88
CA VAL A 54 5.83 -8.86 0.70
C VAL A 54 5.32 -9.85 1.75
N CYS A 55 4.75 -10.95 1.26
CA CYS A 55 4.30 -12.05 2.10
C CYS A 55 5.33 -13.18 2.08
N HIS A 56 5.72 -13.63 3.28
CA HIS A 56 6.63 -14.75 3.45
C HIS A 56 5.88 -16.05 3.75
N PRO A 57 6.40 -17.19 3.28
CA PRO A 57 5.92 -18.49 3.73
C PRO A 57 6.09 -18.70 5.23
N GLU A 58 5.37 -19.69 5.75
CA GLU A 58 5.40 -20.05 7.17
C GLU A 58 6.84 -20.24 7.69
N PRO A 59 7.15 -19.87 8.95
CA PRO A 59 8.45 -20.10 9.56
C PRO A 59 8.92 -21.54 9.39
N GLN A 60 10.18 -21.74 8.98
CA GLN A 60 10.77 -23.08 8.91
C GLN A 60 10.63 -23.79 10.27
N SER A 61 10.42 -25.09 10.23
CA SER A 61 10.35 -25.91 11.44
C SER A 61 11.66 -25.80 12.25
N LYS A 62 11.60 -26.08 13.54
CA LYS A 62 12.81 -26.16 14.39
C LYS A 62 13.79 -27.21 13.86
N TYR A 63 13.27 -28.29 13.28
CA TYR A 63 14.05 -29.38 12.69
C TYR A 63 14.87 -28.90 11.49
N GLU A 64 14.23 -28.23 10.52
CA GLU A 64 14.89 -27.70 9.32
C GLU A 64 15.95 -26.65 9.67
N ARG A 65 15.63 -25.75 10.61
CA ARG A 65 16.58 -24.74 11.09
C ARG A 65 17.81 -25.38 11.74
N ARG A 66 17.61 -26.44 12.55
CA ARG A 66 18.72 -27.17 13.19
C ARG A 66 19.61 -27.87 12.17
N LEU A 67 19.03 -28.41 11.10
CA LEU A 67 19.77 -29.02 9.99
C LEU A 67 20.32 -28.00 8.99
N LYS A 68 20.13 -26.70 9.22
CA LYS A 68 20.54 -25.61 8.32
C LYS A 68 20.02 -25.79 6.89
N ILE A 69 18.83 -26.38 6.74
CA ILE A 69 18.19 -26.52 5.44
C ILE A 69 17.77 -25.12 4.98
N PRO A 70 18.21 -24.64 3.80
CA PRO A 70 17.82 -23.32 3.32
C PRO A 70 16.32 -23.27 3.01
N PRO A 71 15.67 -22.11 3.20
CA PRO A 71 14.27 -21.95 2.83
C PRO A 71 14.11 -22.08 1.30
N SER A 72 13.17 -22.91 0.85
CA SER A 72 12.94 -23.17 -0.58
C SER A 72 11.70 -22.47 -1.14
N GLN A 73 10.71 -22.15 -0.30
CA GLN A 73 9.48 -21.51 -0.75
C GLN A 73 9.71 -20.02 -0.99
N PRO A 74 9.34 -19.48 -2.17
CA PRO A 74 9.55 -18.09 -2.51
C PRO A 74 8.67 -17.16 -1.67
N SER A 75 9.12 -15.92 -1.52
CA SER A 75 8.23 -14.85 -1.02
C SER A 75 7.37 -14.34 -2.17
N VAL A 76 6.21 -13.78 -1.84
CA VAL A 76 5.28 -13.21 -2.82
C VAL A 76 5.19 -11.71 -2.62
N LEU A 77 5.53 -10.96 -3.66
CA LEU A 77 5.23 -9.54 -3.78
C LEU A 77 3.80 -9.39 -4.31
N GLY A 78 2.93 -8.74 -3.54
CA GLY A 78 1.63 -8.29 -4.01
C GLY A 78 1.67 -6.79 -4.34
N ILE A 79 1.15 -6.41 -5.50
CA ILE A 79 1.09 -5.01 -5.94
C ILE A 79 -0.37 -4.66 -6.29
N SER A 80 -0.81 -3.47 -5.87
CA SER A 80 -2.09 -2.86 -6.20
C SER A 80 -1.85 -1.42 -6.62
N PHE A 81 -2.54 -0.93 -7.65
CA PHE A 81 -2.39 0.44 -8.13
C PHE A 81 -3.64 0.93 -8.85
N ASN A 82 -3.86 2.23 -8.87
CA ASN A 82 -4.97 2.83 -9.60
C ASN A 82 -4.64 2.96 -11.10
N GLY A 83 -4.48 1.84 -11.80
CA GLY A 83 -4.13 1.82 -13.22
C GLY A 83 -5.31 1.86 -14.20
N ALA A 84 -6.54 1.76 -13.71
CA ALA A 84 -7.74 1.68 -14.55
C ALA A 84 -8.18 3.06 -15.10
N VAL A 85 -9.18 3.05 -15.98
CA VAL A 85 -9.80 4.26 -16.56
C VAL A 85 -10.36 5.16 -15.45
N CYS A 86 -11.14 4.58 -14.53
CA CYS A 86 -11.57 5.30 -13.32
C CYS A 86 -10.39 5.44 -12.35
N ALA A 87 -10.12 6.67 -11.91
CA ALA A 87 -8.97 6.98 -11.07
C ALA A 87 -9.02 6.38 -9.66
N GLU A 88 -10.22 6.02 -9.20
CA GLU A 88 -10.46 5.42 -7.89
C GLU A 88 -10.44 3.87 -7.93
N THR A 89 -10.34 3.28 -9.12
CA THR A 89 -10.31 1.82 -9.29
C THR A 89 -8.89 1.29 -9.23
N PHE A 90 -8.65 0.41 -8.26
CA PHE A 90 -7.38 -0.28 -8.08
C PHE A 90 -7.41 -1.66 -8.75
N ILE A 91 -6.35 -1.95 -9.48
CA ILE A 91 -6.04 -3.26 -10.07
C ILE A 91 -4.71 -3.73 -9.49
N GLY A 92 -4.39 -5.01 -9.61
CA GLY A 92 -3.18 -5.55 -9.00
C GLY A 92 -2.67 -6.78 -9.69
N ASP A 93 -1.44 -7.14 -9.35
CA ASP A 93 -0.77 -8.36 -9.77
C ASP A 93 0.24 -8.79 -8.69
N TYR A 94 0.88 -9.93 -8.89
CA TYR A 94 1.86 -10.48 -7.99
C TYR A 94 3.15 -10.89 -8.71
N ALA A 95 4.24 -10.99 -7.96
CA ALA A 95 5.51 -11.55 -8.42
C ALA A 95 6.11 -12.45 -7.35
N TYR A 96 6.85 -13.47 -7.77
CA TYR A 96 7.67 -14.26 -6.86
C TYR A 96 9.05 -13.64 -6.72
N GLN A 97 9.62 -13.77 -5.54
CA GLN A 97 11.01 -13.41 -5.26
C GLN A 97 11.66 -14.42 -4.33
N GLU A 98 12.95 -14.22 -4.10
CA GLU A 98 13.75 -15.09 -3.26
C GLU A 98 13.12 -15.34 -1.87
N PRO A 99 13.28 -16.56 -1.32
CA PRO A 99 12.73 -16.92 -0.02
C PRO A 99 13.15 -15.96 1.09
N ARG A 100 12.17 -15.49 1.86
CA ARG A 100 12.35 -14.67 3.09
C ARG A 100 13.17 -13.39 2.91
N GLN A 101 13.21 -12.82 1.71
CA GLN A 101 13.78 -11.50 1.50
C GLN A 101 12.67 -10.47 1.66
N GLU A 102 12.74 -9.61 2.68
CA GLU A 102 11.77 -8.50 2.82
C GLU A 102 12.00 -7.43 1.75
N ARG A 103 13.27 -7.17 1.41
CA ARG A 103 13.64 -6.31 0.29
C ARG A 103 13.13 -6.90 -1.01
N VAL A 104 12.41 -6.11 -1.79
CA VAL A 104 12.05 -6.48 -3.16
C VAL A 104 13.27 -6.31 -4.08
N THR A 105 13.51 -7.30 -4.93
CA THR A 105 14.58 -7.23 -5.94
C THR A 105 14.33 -6.09 -6.91
N GLY A 106 15.33 -5.22 -7.12
CA GLY A 106 15.20 -4.02 -7.94
C GLY A 106 14.74 -4.28 -9.37
N SER A 107 15.22 -5.34 -10.02
CA SER A 107 14.80 -5.71 -11.38
C SER A 107 13.30 -6.02 -11.47
N ILE A 108 12.73 -6.64 -10.44
CA ILE A 108 11.28 -6.89 -10.37
C ILE A 108 10.54 -5.56 -10.31
N LEU A 109 10.96 -4.63 -9.44
CA LEU A 109 10.32 -3.30 -9.34
C LEU A 109 10.44 -2.50 -10.64
N GLU A 110 11.61 -2.52 -11.29
CA GLU A 110 11.86 -1.85 -12.56
C GLU A 110 10.94 -2.37 -13.69
N GLU A 111 10.75 -3.69 -13.76
CA GLU A 111 9.83 -4.30 -14.73
C GLU A 111 8.37 -3.95 -14.41
N ARG A 112 7.97 -4.11 -13.15
CA ARG A 112 6.59 -3.89 -12.71
C ARG A 112 6.15 -2.44 -12.87
N ILE A 113 7.02 -1.47 -12.60
CA ILE A 113 6.67 -0.06 -12.81
C ILE A 113 6.52 0.28 -14.29
N GLY A 114 7.32 -0.33 -15.18
CA GLY A 114 7.14 -0.18 -16.62
C GLY A 114 5.77 -0.69 -17.08
N TRP A 115 5.36 -1.86 -16.60
CA TRP A 115 4.03 -2.41 -16.87
C TRP A 115 2.90 -1.52 -16.31
N ILE A 116 3.03 -1.03 -15.08
CA ILE A 116 2.08 -0.11 -14.44
C ILE A 116 1.92 1.17 -15.26
N LEU A 117 3.04 1.81 -15.64
CA LEU A 117 3.01 3.02 -16.46
C LEU A 117 2.38 2.78 -17.84
N ASN A 118 2.59 1.60 -18.42
CA ASN A 118 1.96 1.24 -19.66
C ASN A 118 0.44 1.15 -19.56
N LEU A 119 -0.07 0.48 -18.52
CA LEU A 119 -1.52 0.41 -18.28
C LEU A 119 -2.11 1.78 -17.98
N PHE A 120 -1.43 2.58 -17.17
CA PHE A 120 -1.85 3.94 -16.86
C PHE A 120 -1.95 4.80 -18.14
N TRP A 121 -0.94 4.72 -19.02
CA TRP A 121 -0.97 5.41 -20.31
C TRP A 121 -2.11 4.92 -21.20
N LEU A 122 -2.29 3.60 -21.35
CA LEU A 122 -3.35 3.04 -22.19
C LEU A 122 -4.75 3.49 -21.73
N ASN A 123 -4.95 3.63 -20.43
CA ASN A 123 -6.25 3.98 -19.85
C ASN A 123 -6.49 5.49 -19.69
N ARG A 124 -5.43 6.31 -19.61
CA ARG A 124 -5.54 7.75 -19.30
C ARG A 124 -4.81 8.68 -20.27
N ASN A 125 -4.10 8.12 -21.24
CA ASN A 125 -3.36 8.85 -22.28
C ASN A 125 -2.38 9.92 -21.74
N THR A 126 -1.83 9.69 -20.55
CA THR A 126 -0.83 10.55 -19.92
C THR A 126 0.06 9.71 -19.01
N LEU A 127 1.26 10.20 -18.70
CA LEU A 127 2.05 9.69 -17.58
C LEU A 127 1.66 10.42 -16.29
N PRO A 128 1.79 9.79 -15.11
CA PRO A 128 1.48 10.44 -13.85
C PRO A 128 2.49 11.56 -13.52
N GLU A 129 2.00 12.71 -13.06
CA GLU A 129 2.85 13.81 -12.57
C GLU A 129 3.28 13.57 -11.11
N THR A 130 2.54 12.73 -10.39
CA THR A 130 2.78 12.41 -8.98
C THR A 130 2.53 10.92 -8.76
N VAL A 131 3.47 10.27 -8.08
CA VAL A 131 3.43 8.86 -7.73
C VAL A 131 3.47 8.71 -6.22
N ILE A 132 2.40 8.18 -5.63
CA ILE A 132 2.33 7.86 -4.20
C ILE A 132 2.54 6.37 -4.05
N ILE A 133 3.56 5.99 -3.28
CA ILE A 133 3.97 4.60 -3.09
C ILE A 133 3.72 4.23 -1.62
N THR A 134 2.80 3.33 -1.34
CA THR A 134 2.56 2.82 0.01
C THR A 134 3.19 1.44 0.20
N ARG A 135 4.12 1.30 1.15
CA ARG A 135 4.80 0.04 1.48
C ARG A 135 4.37 -0.47 2.85
N ASP A 136 3.74 -1.63 2.91
CA ASP A 136 3.42 -2.34 4.18
C ASP A 136 4.58 -3.26 4.59
N GLY A 137 4.54 -3.90 5.76
CA GLY A 137 5.38 -5.08 6.05
C GLY A 137 6.82 -4.83 6.51
N VAL A 138 7.35 -3.61 6.38
CA VAL A 138 8.74 -3.29 6.78
C VAL A 138 8.82 -2.72 8.20
N SER A 139 9.93 -3.04 8.88
CA SER A 139 10.28 -2.47 10.19
C SER A 139 11.14 -1.22 10.06
N GLU A 140 11.27 -0.46 11.14
CA GLU A 140 12.03 0.79 11.18
C GLU A 140 13.48 0.66 10.68
N GLY A 141 14.17 -0.43 11.06
CA GLY A 141 15.53 -0.70 10.62
C GLY A 141 15.68 -0.93 9.11
N GLN A 142 14.57 -1.04 8.38
CA GLN A 142 14.53 -1.33 6.94
C GLN A 142 14.08 -0.13 6.10
N PHE A 143 13.76 1.02 6.69
CA PHE A 143 13.30 2.18 5.93
C PHE A 143 14.34 2.65 4.91
N ARG A 144 15.61 2.69 5.32
CA ARG A 144 16.71 3.04 4.41
C ARG A 144 16.81 2.07 3.22
N MET A 145 16.54 0.78 3.43
CA MET A 145 16.52 -0.21 2.36
C MET A 145 15.41 0.08 1.34
N VAL A 146 14.23 0.51 1.81
CA VAL A 146 13.13 0.91 0.93
C VAL A 146 13.51 2.18 0.17
N MET A 147 13.99 3.21 0.86
CA MET A 147 14.29 4.52 0.25
C MET A 147 15.45 4.47 -0.75
N GLU A 148 16.59 3.87 -0.36
CA GLU A 148 17.79 3.82 -1.21
C GLU A 148 17.75 2.68 -2.22
N GLY A 149 16.94 1.65 -1.96
CA GLY A 149 16.86 0.44 -2.80
C GLY A 149 15.61 0.40 -3.66
N GLU A 150 14.44 0.30 -3.04
CA GLU A 150 13.17 0.05 -3.73
C GLU A 150 12.67 1.29 -4.47
N ILE A 151 12.69 2.46 -3.83
CA ILE A 151 12.27 3.72 -4.45
C ILE A 151 13.20 4.11 -5.60
N GLU A 152 14.51 3.87 -5.47
CA GLU A 152 15.42 4.11 -6.59
C GLU A 152 15.17 3.16 -7.76
N ALA A 153 14.87 1.89 -7.51
CA ALA A 153 14.47 0.95 -8.56
C ALA A 153 13.20 1.42 -9.29
N PHE A 154 12.21 1.94 -8.57
CA PHE A 154 11.06 2.61 -9.18
C PHE A 154 11.48 3.78 -10.07
N ARG A 155 12.35 4.69 -9.59
CA ARG A 155 12.84 5.82 -10.39
C ARG A 155 13.54 5.37 -11.67
N VAL A 156 14.42 4.38 -11.57
CA VAL A 156 15.13 3.81 -12.73
C VAL A 156 14.15 3.22 -13.75
N GLY A 157 13.19 2.41 -13.29
CA GLY A 157 12.19 1.79 -14.16
C GLY A 157 11.29 2.82 -14.84
N MET A 158 10.87 3.87 -14.12
CA MET A 158 10.07 4.97 -14.68
C MET A 158 10.82 5.73 -15.78
N ARG A 159 12.06 6.14 -15.51
CA ARG A 159 12.92 6.82 -16.49
C ARG A 159 13.16 5.94 -17.71
N ARG A 160 13.45 4.65 -17.50
CA ARG A 160 13.65 3.67 -18.59
C ARG A 160 12.40 3.56 -19.45
N TYR A 161 11.24 3.32 -18.87
CA TYR A 161 9.97 3.22 -19.61
C TYR A 161 9.67 4.48 -20.43
N ALA A 162 9.76 5.65 -19.80
CA ALA A 162 9.48 6.93 -20.47
C ALA A 162 10.41 7.18 -21.66
N LYS A 163 11.71 6.91 -21.49
CA LYS A 163 12.71 7.05 -22.56
C LYS A 163 12.49 6.05 -23.68
N THR A 164 12.41 4.76 -23.38
CA THR A 164 12.39 3.70 -24.40
C THR A 164 11.04 3.55 -25.10
N THR A 165 9.94 3.79 -24.39
CA THR A 165 8.59 3.49 -24.88
C THR A 165 7.83 4.76 -25.29
N LYS A 166 8.14 5.91 -24.68
CA LYS A 166 7.44 7.18 -24.96
C LYS A 166 8.34 8.25 -25.60
N GLY A 167 9.65 8.02 -25.70
CA GLY A 167 10.59 9.01 -26.22
C GLY A 167 10.69 10.28 -25.36
N ILE A 168 10.27 10.21 -24.09
CA ILE A 168 10.31 11.34 -23.17
C ILE A 168 11.64 11.29 -22.41
N GLU A 169 12.53 12.22 -22.73
CA GLU A 169 13.76 12.43 -21.97
C GLU A 169 13.46 13.12 -20.63
N ASN A 170 14.23 12.79 -19.60
CA ASN A 170 14.17 13.41 -18.26
C ASN A 170 12.82 13.31 -17.55
N TYR A 171 12.01 12.28 -17.82
CA TYR A 171 10.80 12.04 -17.04
C TYR A 171 11.11 11.78 -15.56
N SER A 172 10.66 12.68 -14.69
CA SER A 172 10.90 12.63 -13.26
C SER A 172 9.67 13.10 -12.49
N PRO A 173 8.69 12.22 -12.22
CA PRO A 173 7.50 12.59 -11.46
C PRO A 173 7.85 12.84 -9.99
N ARG A 174 7.00 13.60 -9.29
CA ARG A 174 7.12 13.72 -7.82
C ARG A 174 6.77 12.39 -7.17
N ILE A 175 7.61 11.90 -6.27
CA ILE A 175 7.38 10.64 -5.58
C ILE A 175 7.18 10.91 -4.09
N VAL A 176 6.11 10.36 -3.54
CA VAL A 176 5.87 10.32 -2.09
C VAL A 176 5.82 8.86 -1.69
N CYS A 177 6.76 8.42 -0.85
CA CYS A 177 6.72 7.09 -0.25
C CYS A 177 6.04 7.17 1.11
N ILE A 178 5.12 6.26 1.39
CA ILE A 178 4.46 6.12 2.68
C ILE A 178 4.70 4.71 3.18
N ILE A 179 5.47 4.57 4.24
CA ILE A 179 5.70 3.29 4.90
C ILE A 179 4.64 3.10 5.99
N ALA A 180 3.76 2.12 5.79
CA ALA A 180 2.68 1.83 6.72
C ALA A 180 3.11 0.71 7.68
N CYS A 181 3.32 1.04 8.95
CA CYS A 181 3.61 0.07 10.01
C CYS A 181 2.36 -0.20 10.84
N LYS A 182 1.67 -1.32 10.57
CA LYS A 182 0.45 -1.72 11.29
C LYS A 182 0.71 -2.47 12.60
N ARG A 183 1.97 -2.81 12.89
CA ARG A 183 2.34 -3.67 14.03
C ARG A 183 3.48 -3.05 14.84
N HIS A 184 3.17 -2.06 15.69
CA HIS A 184 4.12 -1.37 16.58
C HIS A 184 3.69 -1.36 18.05
N ASN A 185 4.60 -1.15 18.99
CA ASN A 185 4.28 -1.21 20.43
C ASN A 185 3.62 0.06 20.99
N LYS A 186 3.61 1.19 20.24
CA LYS A 186 2.91 2.43 20.65
C LYS A 186 1.39 2.20 20.78
N ARG A 187 0.77 2.85 21.76
CA ARG A 187 -0.65 2.71 22.16
C ARG A 187 -1.22 4.08 22.49
N PHE A 188 -2.38 4.41 21.91
CA PHE A 188 -3.04 5.68 22.14
C PHE A 188 -4.42 5.44 22.72
N ALA A 189 -4.74 6.19 23.76
CA ALA A 189 -6.01 6.15 24.44
C ALA A 189 -6.43 7.59 24.80
N LEU A 190 -7.74 7.80 24.86
CA LEU A 190 -8.31 9.00 25.47
C LEU A 190 -8.38 8.77 26.97
N ASP A 191 -7.83 9.69 27.75
CA ASP A 191 -7.95 9.70 29.21
C ASP A 191 -9.12 10.60 29.62
N ASN A 192 -10.21 9.98 30.04
CA ASN A 192 -11.41 10.68 30.52
C ASN A 192 -11.44 10.78 32.06
N GLY A 193 -10.31 10.54 32.74
CA GLY A 193 -10.14 10.63 34.20
C GLY A 193 -10.76 9.48 35.01
N ARG A 194 -11.63 8.66 34.40
CA ARG A 194 -12.23 7.46 35.02
C ARG A 194 -11.75 6.17 34.40
N MET A 195 -11.59 6.16 33.07
CA MET A 195 -11.21 4.99 32.29
C MET A 195 -10.44 5.45 31.04
N LEU A 196 -9.56 4.57 30.56
CA LEU A 196 -8.90 4.72 29.26
C LEU A 196 -9.84 4.21 28.17
N GLU A 197 -10.11 5.07 27.19
CA GLU A 197 -10.94 4.74 26.03
C GLU A 197 -10.10 4.70 24.76
N ASN A 198 -10.57 3.96 23.76
CA ASN A 198 -9.95 3.96 22.45
C ASN A 198 -10.05 5.35 21.80
N CYS A 199 -9.02 5.77 21.08
CA CYS A 199 -9.10 6.94 20.22
C CYS A 199 -10.26 6.81 19.20
N LEU A 200 -10.87 7.95 18.88
CA LEU A 200 -11.89 8.03 17.84
C LEU A 200 -11.29 7.67 16.47
N PRO A 201 -12.08 7.10 15.54
CA PRO A 201 -11.65 6.99 14.16
C PRO A 201 -11.21 8.35 13.61
N LEU A 202 -10.21 8.33 12.74
CA LEU A 202 -9.52 9.49 12.17
C LEU A 202 -8.70 10.32 13.17
N THR A 203 -8.44 9.83 14.38
CA THR A 203 -7.47 10.49 15.28
C THR A 203 -6.09 10.41 14.66
N VAL A 204 -5.45 11.58 14.51
CA VAL A 204 -4.07 11.73 14.03
C VAL A 204 -3.20 12.25 15.17
N ILE A 205 -2.00 11.69 15.31
CA ILE A 205 -0.98 12.20 16.23
C ILE A 205 0.31 12.40 15.43
N ASP A 206 0.67 13.66 15.21
CA ASP A 206 1.79 14.10 14.38
C ASP A 206 2.86 14.88 15.19
N LYS A 207 2.66 15.04 16.50
CA LYS A 207 3.51 15.83 17.40
C LYS A 207 3.92 15.06 18.65
N ASP A 208 4.95 15.55 19.33
CA ASP A 208 5.48 15.16 20.65
C ASP A 208 6.04 13.73 20.79
N ILE A 209 5.36 12.74 20.21
CA ILE A 209 5.70 11.31 20.28
C ILE A 209 6.07 10.74 18.90
N THR A 210 6.24 11.64 17.93
CA THR A 210 6.76 11.40 16.60
C THR A 210 8.26 11.65 16.56
N ARG A 211 8.91 11.04 15.58
CA ARG A 211 10.32 11.22 15.31
C ARG A 211 10.64 12.65 14.85
N PRO A 212 11.74 13.24 15.33
CA PRO A 212 12.16 14.58 14.88
C PRO A 212 12.93 14.55 13.55
N ASP A 213 13.44 13.39 13.13
CA ASP A 213 14.33 13.22 11.97
C ASP A 213 13.59 12.77 10.70
N THR A 214 12.31 12.40 10.80
CA THR A 214 11.47 12.01 9.66
C THR A 214 10.03 12.48 9.85
N THR A 215 9.28 12.61 8.75
CA THR A 215 7.85 12.93 8.82
C THR A 215 7.06 11.67 9.20
N GLU A 216 6.87 11.47 10.51
CA GLU A 216 6.08 10.38 11.08
C GLU A 216 4.73 10.90 11.57
N PHE A 217 3.67 10.11 11.41
CA PHE A 217 2.42 10.31 12.13
C PHE A 217 1.74 8.99 12.50
N PHE A 218 0.89 9.04 13.50
CA PHE A 218 0.02 7.94 13.89
C PHE A 218 -1.39 8.25 13.47
N MET A 219 -2.12 7.25 12.97
CA MET A 219 -3.51 7.45 12.58
C MET A 219 -4.35 6.25 12.96
N GLN A 220 -5.37 6.47 13.79
CA GLN A 220 -6.42 5.48 14.01
C GLN A 220 -7.47 5.61 12.91
N SER A 221 -7.30 4.96 11.76
CA SER A 221 -8.23 5.18 10.64
C SER A 221 -9.60 4.50 10.80
N HIS A 222 -9.71 3.51 11.69
CA HIS A 222 -10.90 2.66 11.80
C HIS A 222 -11.47 2.63 13.22
N LYS A 223 -12.76 2.27 13.31
CA LYS A 223 -13.42 2.01 14.59
C LYS A 223 -12.90 0.73 15.21
N ILE A 224 -12.47 0.79 16.47
CA ILE A 224 -12.11 -0.39 17.25
C ILE A 224 -13.39 -1.14 17.66
N ILE A 225 -13.58 -2.35 17.12
CA ILE A 225 -14.78 -3.17 17.35
C ILE A 225 -14.62 -4.10 18.58
N LYS A 226 -13.39 -4.54 18.89
CA LYS A 226 -13.10 -5.43 20.03
C LYS A 226 -11.87 -4.94 20.77
N VAL A 227 -11.84 -5.10 22.09
CA VAL A 227 -10.95 -4.46 23.09
C VAL A 227 -9.46 -4.83 22.93
N VAL A 228 -8.87 -4.49 21.79
CA VAL A 228 -7.43 -4.46 21.60
C VAL A 228 -7.14 -3.14 20.90
N LEU A 229 -6.46 -2.23 21.61
CA LEU A 229 -5.93 -0.99 21.06
C LEU A 229 -5.16 -1.32 19.78
N GLN A 230 -5.76 -1.00 18.63
CA GLN A 230 -5.19 -1.32 17.32
C GLN A 230 -4.19 -0.25 16.92
N ARG A 231 -3.16 -0.71 16.20
CA ARG A 231 -1.89 -0.05 15.91
C ARG A 231 -1.92 0.38 14.44
N MET A 232 -1.81 1.67 14.14
CA MET A 232 -1.43 2.10 12.80
C MET A 232 -0.52 3.34 12.90
N GLN A 233 0.71 3.14 12.45
CA GLN A 233 1.75 4.14 12.25
C GLN A 233 1.95 4.28 10.75
N ASN A 234 1.93 5.52 10.26
CA ASN A 234 2.27 5.81 8.88
C ASN A 234 3.46 6.76 8.89
N GLU A 235 4.50 6.41 8.17
CA GLU A 235 5.64 7.27 7.96
C GLU A 235 5.63 7.75 6.53
N VAL A 236 5.75 9.06 6.34
CA VAL A 236 5.76 9.68 5.02
C VAL A 236 7.17 10.14 4.74
N PHE A 237 7.72 9.63 3.66
CA PHE A 237 8.97 10.06 3.09
C PHE A 237 8.66 10.79 1.79
N ASP A 238 8.87 12.10 1.78
CA ASP A 238 8.84 12.85 0.52
C ASP A 238 10.14 12.55 -0.24
N ALA A 239 10.00 11.83 -1.36
CA ALA A 239 11.10 11.41 -2.21
C ALA A 239 11.22 12.31 -3.46
N SER A 240 10.61 13.51 -3.42
CA SER A 240 10.69 14.49 -4.51
C SER A 240 11.99 15.32 -4.53
N GLN A 241 12.88 15.10 -3.55
CA GLN A 241 14.24 15.66 -3.50
C GLN A 241 15.29 14.64 -3.94
#